data_AF-A0A3D4LL09-F1
#
_entry.id   AF-A0A3D4LL09-F1
#
_cell.length_a   1.000
_cell.length_b   1.000
_cell.length_c   1.000
_cell.angle_alpha   90.00
_cell.angle_beta   90.00
_cell.angle_gamma   90.00
#
_symmetry.space_group_name_H-M   'P 1'
#
loop_
_entity.id
_entity.type
_entity.pdbx_description
1 polymer ?
#
loop_
_entity_poly.entity_id
_entity_poly.type
_entity_poly.pdbx_seq_one_letter_code
_entity_poly.pdbx_strand_id
1 'polypeptide(L)'
;MMFHDFNKPSEKINELRINNCTGIYVVRSMHRNIFKDVNNEMHKEYQERTIPTPPEEMLKYLVDENVIYIGKGIGNGGLLKRFKQEFLHIGNGTFFRTVGAVLLFNPIKGLVNSNNYRFNEPEKQAAKDFIENNLEVSYECKHTLYEFFNIYNINIIEKSMIKLNQPIFNIQNNSNSSPLVTRLRNRCLNIARQNPDIIFENKYVQILRAQVENNWCVNYMCTTCGAVDLKKAIKKNEGHLFSAMMDLSVSELRRFPNYREVTRIAVDYLNLDERFILNQHWPTIFNEIGRAVIL
;
A
#
# COMPACT_ATOMS: atom_id res chain seq x y z
N MET A 1 -17.73 25.50 -1.15
CA MET A 1 -17.77 24.28 -1.99
C MET A 1 -18.24 23.16 -1.10
N MET A 2 -19.46 22.65 -1.31
CA MET A 2 -20.01 21.60 -0.47
C MET A 2 -19.83 20.30 -1.24
N PHE A 3 -18.66 19.67 -1.11
CA PHE A 3 -18.55 18.31 -1.60
C PHE A 3 -19.66 17.47 -0.97
N HIS A 4 -20.20 16.53 -1.73
CA HIS A 4 -21.14 15.57 -1.16
C HIS A 4 -20.36 14.52 -0.38
N ASP A 5 -20.49 14.57 0.94
CA ASP A 5 -19.84 13.64 1.85
C ASP A 5 -20.72 12.39 2.05
N PHE A 6 -20.08 11.23 2.07
CA PHE A 6 -20.71 10.01 2.54
C PHE A 6 -19.71 9.12 3.27
N ASN A 7 -20.21 8.55 4.37
CA ASN A 7 -19.56 7.52 5.15
C ASN A 7 -20.15 6.17 4.79
N LYS A 8 -19.43 5.10 5.15
CA LYS A 8 -19.81 3.73 4.80
C LYS A 8 -20.06 3.53 3.30
N PRO A 9 -19.01 3.65 2.46
CA PRO A 9 -19.16 3.63 1.01
C PRO A 9 -19.95 2.44 0.48
N SER A 10 -19.79 1.26 1.08
CA SER A 10 -20.42 0.04 0.60
C SER A 10 -21.93 0.06 0.73
N GLU A 11 -22.46 0.70 1.78
CA GLU A 11 -23.89 0.89 1.98
C GLU A 11 -24.42 1.98 1.04
N LYS A 12 -23.70 3.11 0.93
CA LYS A 12 -24.20 4.32 0.29
C LYS A 12 -24.10 4.32 -1.23
N ILE A 13 -23.12 3.65 -1.84
CA ILE A 13 -22.87 3.73 -3.29
C ILE A 13 -24.09 3.35 -4.14
N ASN A 14 -24.88 2.37 -3.70
CA ASN A 14 -26.07 1.94 -4.46
C ASN A 14 -27.25 2.91 -4.31
N GLU A 15 -27.23 3.79 -3.31
CA GLU A 15 -28.24 4.83 -3.08
C GLU A 15 -27.92 6.13 -3.84
N LEU A 16 -26.66 6.32 -4.26
CA LEU A 16 -26.20 7.53 -4.94
C LEU A 16 -26.86 7.69 -6.31
N ARG A 17 -27.57 8.81 -6.51
CA ARG A 17 -28.20 9.18 -7.78
C ARG A 17 -27.25 9.95 -8.70
N ILE A 18 -26.06 9.38 -8.96
CA ILE A 18 -24.98 10.03 -9.73
C ILE A 18 -24.64 9.30 -11.04
N ASN A 19 -25.65 8.69 -11.65
CA ASN A 19 -25.48 7.93 -12.89
C ASN A 19 -24.82 8.80 -13.98
N ASN A 20 -23.73 8.29 -14.56
CA ASN A 20 -22.94 8.98 -15.58
C ASN A 20 -22.36 10.35 -15.16
N CYS A 21 -22.32 10.67 -13.87
CA CYS A 21 -21.61 11.84 -13.39
C CYS A 21 -20.11 11.66 -13.59
N THR A 22 -19.52 12.45 -14.49
CA THR A 22 -18.07 12.63 -14.53
C THR A 22 -17.67 13.61 -13.42
N GLY A 23 -16.63 13.31 -12.66
CA GLY A 23 -16.26 14.15 -11.51
C GLY A 23 -15.00 13.70 -10.80
N ILE A 24 -14.75 14.32 -9.65
CA ILE A 24 -13.62 14.06 -8.77
C ILE A 24 -14.13 13.57 -7.41
N TYR A 25 -13.31 12.78 -6.72
CA TYR A 25 -13.57 12.37 -5.35
C TYR A 25 -12.29 12.40 -4.54
N VAL A 26 -12.48 12.57 -3.24
CA VAL A 26 -11.46 12.66 -2.21
C VAL A 26 -11.79 11.64 -1.15
N VAL A 27 -10.79 10.91 -0.69
CA VAL A 27 -10.89 9.96 0.41
C VAL A 27 -10.11 10.51 1.59
N ARG A 28 -10.77 10.59 2.73
CA ARG A 28 -10.20 11.08 3.99
C ARG A 28 -10.16 9.97 5.03
N SER A 29 -9.16 10.03 5.89
CA SER A 29 -9.16 9.24 7.11
C SER A 29 -10.07 9.89 8.15
N MET A 30 -10.98 9.12 8.76
CA MET A 30 -11.86 9.60 9.84
C MET A 30 -11.09 9.84 11.14
N HIS A 31 -9.94 9.18 11.32
CA HIS A 31 -9.10 9.36 12.48
C HIS A 31 -7.86 10.13 12.07
N ARG A 32 -7.61 11.28 12.72
CA ARG A 32 -6.30 11.92 12.63
C ARG A 32 -5.28 10.85 13.01
N ASN A 33 -4.28 10.62 12.16
CA ASN A 33 -3.07 9.85 12.47
C ASN A 33 -3.09 8.32 12.26
N ILE A 34 -4.03 7.69 11.53
CA ILE A 34 -3.94 6.23 11.26
C ILE A 34 -2.62 5.86 10.57
N PHE A 35 -2.06 6.80 9.78
CA PHE A 35 -0.80 6.63 9.06
C PHE A 35 0.31 7.54 9.56
N LYS A 36 0.25 8.08 10.80
CA LYS A 36 1.31 8.98 11.32
C LYS A 36 2.69 8.34 11.30
N ASP A 37 2.77 7.05 11.57
CA ASP A 37 4.02 6.29 11.54
C ASP A 37 4.59 6.16 10.11
N VAL A 38 3.75 6.33 9.08
CA VAL A 38 4.17 6.42 7.67
C VAL A 38 4.52 7.85 7.26
N ASN A 39 4.09 8.86 8.04
CA ASN A 39 4.11 10.28 7.66
C ASN A 39 5.28 11.10 8.26
N ASN A 40 6.04 10.54 9.20
CA ASN A 40 7.06 11.28 9.97
C ASN A 40 8.29 11.78 9.18
N GLU A 41 8.35 11.60 7.85
CA GLU A 41 9.46 12.08 7.01
C GLU A 41 9.10 13.17 5.99
N MET A 42 7.84 13.61 5.88
CA MET A 42 7.38 14.35 4.69
C MET A 42 7.48 15.88 4.70
N HIS A 43 8.12 16.50 5.70
CA HIS A 43 8.27 17.97 5.72
C HIS A 43 9.73 18.43 5.61
N LYS A 44 10.17 18.59 4.36
CA LYS A 44 10.81 19.82 3.88
C LYS A 44 10.89 19.84 2.36
N GLU A 45 10.57 21.02 1.81
CA GLU A 45 11.04 21.54 0.51
C GLU A 45 10.38 21.04 -0.80
N TYR A 46 9.57 21.89 -1.46
CA TYR A 46 10.02 22.81 -2.55
C TYR A 46 8.85 23.38 -3.38
N GLN A 47 9.10 24.58 -3.92
CA GLN A 47 8.28 25.38 -4.82
C GLN A 47 8.42 25.01 -6.32
N GLU A 48 7.35 25.36 -7.05
CA GLU A 48 7.27 25.83 -8.45
C GLU A 48 7.58 24.91 -9.65
N ARG A 49 6.49 24.47 -10.30
CA ARG A 49 6.37 24.27 -11.75
C ARG A 49 4.96 24.64 -12.20
N THR A 50 4.86 25.41 -13.28
CA THR A 50 3.66 25.99 -13.89
C THR A 50 2.72 24.92 -14.45
N ILE A 51 1.69 24.62 -13.67
CA ILE A 51 0.43 23.98 -14.07
C ILE A 51 -0.64 25.02 -13.72
N PRO A 52 -1.76 25.15 -14.46
CA PRO A 52 -2.83 26.07 -14.09
C PRO A 52 -3.23 25.83 -12.63
N THR A 53 -2.93 26.79 -11.75
CA THR A 53 -3.29 26.73 -10.34
C THR A 53 -4.81 26.83 -10.25
N PRO A 54 -5.52 25.93 -9.52
CA PRO A 54 -6.91 26.16 -9.19
C PRO A 54 -7.08 27.55 -8.57
N PRO A 55 -8.22 28.25 -8.77
CA PRO A 55 -8.46 29.56 -8.16
C PRO A 55 -8.09 29.55 -6.67
N GLU A 56 -7.47 30.62 -6.19
CA GLU A 56 -6.91 30.71 -4.83
C GLU A 56 -7.97 30.42 -3.74
N GLU A 57 -9.23 30.77 -4.01
CA GLU A 57 -10.39 30.46 -3.19
C GLU A 57 -10.74 28.96 -3.10
N MET A 58 -10.31 28.14 -4.05
CA MET A 58 -10.40 26.67 -3.96
C MET A 58 -9.33 26.12 -3.03
N LEU A 59 -8.12 26.69 -3.02
CA LEU A 59 -6.97 26.14 -2.28
C LEU A 59 -7.28 25.94 -0.79
N LYS A 60 -8.01 26.87 -0.16
CA LYS A 60 -8.46 26.79 1.25
C LYS A 60 -9.41 25.63 1.56
N TYR A 61 -10.09 25.09 0.55
CA TYR A 61 -10.98 23.93 0.67
C TYR A 61 -10.34 22.64 0.12
N LEU A 62 -9.21 22.78 -0.58
CA LEU A 62 -8.52 21.67 -1.21
C LEU A 62 -7.42 21.10 -0.33
N VAL A 63 -6.78 21.89 0.55
CA VAL A 63 -5.74 21.41 1.47
C VAL A 63 -6.37 20.85 2.73
N ASP A 64 -6.24 19.54 2.93
CA ASP A 64 -6.72 18.85 4.13
C ASP A 64 -5.76 17.71 4.50
N GLU A 65 -5.21 17.79 5.71
CA GLU A 65 -4.21 16.85 6.24
C GLU A 65 -4.72 15.41 6.35
N ASN A 66 -6.04 15.20 6.35
CA ASN A 66 -6.64 13.86 6.42
C ASN A 66 -6.83 13.22 5.05
N VAL A 67 -6.54 13.92 3.95
CA VAL A 67 -6.69 13.39 2.59
C VAL A 67 -5.63 12.32 2.33
N ILE A 68 -6.08 11.08 2.18
CA ILE A 68 -5.20 9.94 1.91
C ILE A 68 -5.18 9.56 0.44
N TYR A 69 -6.24 9.89 -0.31
CA TYR A 69 -6.33 9.59 -1.74
C TYR A 69 -7.27 10.55 -2.48
N ILE A 70 -6.93 10.87 -3.73
CA ILE A 70 -7.75 11.63 -4.67
C ILE A 70 -7.85 10.85 -5.97
N GLY A 71 -9.04 10.78 -6.54
CA GLY A 71 -9.24 10.17 -7.84
C GLY A 71 -10.37 10.79 -8.63
N LYS A 72 -10.57 10.29 -9.85
CA LYS A 72 -11.62 10.76 -10.77
C LYS A 72 -12.45 9.62 -11.36
N GLY A 73 -13.70 9.93 -11.66
CA GLY A 73 -14.59 9.09 -12.47
C GLY A 73 -14.87 9.80 -13.78
N ILE A 74 -14.44 9.22 -14.90
CA ILE A 74 -14.66 9.78 -16.25
C ILE A 74 -15.27 8.72 -17.17
N GLY A 75 -16.01 9.16 -18.20
CA GLY A 75 -16.57 8.27 -19.23
C GLY A 75 -17.82 7.51 -18.77
N ASN A 76 -18.12 6.40 -19.45
CA ASN A 76 -19.34 5.63 -19.22
C ASN A 76 -19.42 5.07 -17.78
N GLY A 77 -20.48 5.44 -17.05
CA GLY A 77 -20.70 5.11 -15.64
C GLY A 77 -20.01 6.06 -14.64
N GLY A 78 -19.12 6.94 -15.08
CA GLY A 78 -18.57 8.06 -14.29
C GLY A 78 -18.05 7.69 -12.90
N LEU A 79 -18.35 8.54 -11.91
CA LEU A 79 -18.04 8.37 -10.50
C LEU A 79 -18.68 7.10 -9.93
N LEU A 80 -19.93 6.77 -10.27
CA LEU A 80 -20.59 5.57 -9.72
C LEU A 80 -19.82 4.29 -10.06
N LYS A 81 -19.44 4.12 -11.32
CA LYS A 81 -18.62 2.98 -11.74
C LYS A 81 -17.27 2.98 -11.03
N ARG A 82 -16.64 4.15 -10.90
CA ARG A 82 -15.37 4.28 -10.18
C ARG A 82 -15.52 3.90 -8.70
N PHE A 83 -16.56 4.36 -8.01
CA PHE A 83 -16.79 4.01 -6.60
C PHE A 83 -16.98 2.51 -6.39
N LYS A 84 -17.73 1.85 -7.29
CA LYS A 84 -17.84 0.38 -7.27
C LYS A 84 -16.49 -0.31 -7.44
N GLN A 85 -15.59 0.24 -8.25
CA GLN A 85 -14.23 -0.31 -8.40
C GLN A 85 -13.36 -0.07 -7.16
N GLU A 86 -13.40 1.14 -6.62
CA GLU A 86 -12.44 1.61 -5.59
C GLU A 86 -12.85 1.23 -4.16
N PHE A 87 -14.14 1.08 -3.89
CA PHE A 87 -14.65 0.81 -2.54
C PHE A 87 -15.32 -0.57 -2.42
N LEU A 88 -15.92 -1.09 -3.50
CA LEU A 88 -16.55 -2.43 -3.51
C LEU A 88 -15.70 -3.54 -4.14
N HIS A 89 -14.56 -3.18 -4.75
CA HIS A 89 -13.71 -4.06 -5.56
C HIS A 89 -14.46 -4.75 -6.72
N ILE A 90 -15.44 -4.07 -7.32
CA ILE A 90 -16.15 -4.54 -8.52
C ILE A 90 -15.35 -4.10 -9.75
N GLY A 91 -14.36 -4.91 -10.12
CA GLY A 91 -13.41 -4.61 -11.18
C GLY A 91 -12.07 -4.10 -10.65
N ASN A 92 -11.41 -3.21 -11.39
CA ASN A 92 -10.04 -2.77 -11.08
C ASN A 92 -10.05 -1.41 -10.37
N GLY A 93 -9.94 -1.41 -9.04
CA GLY A 93 -9.76 -0.19 -8.22
C GLY A 93 -8.31 -0.02 -7.78
N THR A 94 -7.65 1.09 -8.14
CA THR A 94 -6.26 1.36 -7.74
C THR A 94 -6.16 1.68 -6.25
N PHE A 95 -7.11 2.46 -5.72
CA PHE A 95 -7.22 2.77 -4.31
C PHE A 95 -7.43 1.50 -3.48
N PHE A 96 -8.39 0.65 -3.86
CA PHE A 96 -8.64 -0.62 -3.16
C PHE A 96 -7.39 -1.50 -3.08
N ARG A 97 -6.68 -1.65 -4.22
CA ARG A 97 -5.44 -2.44 -4.24
C ARG A 97 -4.33 -1.82 -3.39
N THR A 98 -4.37 -0.51 -3.15
CA THR A 98 -3.44 0.20 -2.26
C THR A 98 -3.80 -0.04 -0.80
N VAL A 99 -5.09 0.02 -0.43
CA VAL A 99 -5.57 -0.34 0.91
C VAL A 99 -5.09 -1.75 1.28
N GLY A 100 -5.39 -2.77 0.46
CA GLY A 100 -4.97 -4.13 0.78
C GLY A 100 -3.45 -4.31 0.84
N ALA A 101 -2.67 -3.54 0.05
CA ALA A 101 -1.22 -3.59 0.13
C ALA A 101 -0.69 -3.00 1.45
N VAL A 102 -1.27 -1.90 1.91
CA VAL A 102 -0.92 -1.25 3.18
C VAL A 102 -1.34 -2.11 4.38
N LEU A 103 -2.43 -2.86 4.26
CA LEU A 103 -2.83 -3.89 5.23
C LEU A 103 -2.01 -5.18 5.13
N LEU A 104 -0.96 -5.20 4.30
CA LEU A 104 -0.01 -6.31 4.13
C LEU A 104 -0.63 -7.60 3.55
N PHE A 105 -1.81 -7.52 2.96
CA PHE A 105 -2.47 -8.66 2.32
C PHE A 105 -1.70 -9.19 1.11
N ASN A 106 -1.87 -10.48 0.83
CA ASN A 106 -1.18 -11.17 -0.25
C ASN A 106 -2.13 -11.37 -1.43
N PRO A 107 -1.86 -10.75 -2.59
CA PRO A 107 -2.72 -10.99 -3.73
C PRO A 107 -2.63 -12.43 -4.24
N ILE A 108 -3.62 -12.82 -5.03
CA ILE A 108 -3.64 -14.08 -5.77
C ILE A 108 -2.41 -14.11 -6.69
N LYS A 109 -1.66 -15.21 -6.60
CA LYS A 109 -0.45 -15.48 -7.38
C LYS A 109 -0.79 -15.88 -8.83
N GLY A 110 0.18 -15.76 -9.74
CA GLY A 110 0.09 -16.26 -11.11
C GLY A 110 -0.94 -15.56 -12.01
N LEU A 111 -1.20 -14.26 -11.80
CA LEU A 111 -2.20 -13.53 -12.60
C LEU A 111 -1.64 -13.08 -13.96
N VAL A 112 -2.37 -13.39 -15.04
CA VAL A 112 -2.04 -13.00 -16.42
C VAL A 112 -1.82 -11.48 -16.57
N ASN A 113 -2.62 -10.68 -15.87
CA ASN A 113 -2.43 -9.23 -15.77
C ASN A 113 -2.20 -8.81 -14.32
N SER A 114 -1.00 -9.08 -13.83
CA SER A 114 -0.57 -8.78 -12.46
C SER A 114 -0.67 -7.30 -12.06
N ASN A 115 -0.66 -6.35 -13.01
CA ASN A 115 -0.88 -4.92 -12.72
C ASN A 115 -2.28 -4.64 -12.13
N ASN A 116 -3.22 -5.55 -12.37
CA ASN A 116 -4.59 -5.55 -11.84
C ASN A 116 -4.82 -6.72 -10.86
N TYR A 117 -3.83 -6.98 -10.01
CA TYR A 117 -3.91 -8.04 -9.02
C TYR A 117 -5.14 -7.95 -8.11
N ARG A 118 -5.56 -9.09 -7.57
CA ARG A 118 -6.74 -9.19 -6.71
C ARG A 118 -6.38 -9.94 -5.44
N PHE A 119 -7.09 -9.65 -4.36
CA PHE A 119 -6.98 -10.38 -3.11
C PHE A 119 -7.99 -11.53 -3.08
N ASN A 120 -7.77 -12.52 -2.23
CA ASN A 120 -8.77 -13.56 -1.98
C ASN A 120 -10.01 -12.97 -1.26
N GLU A 121 -11.10 -13.72 -1.17
CA GLU A 121 -12.34 -13.20 -0.56
C GLU A 121 -12.20 -12.77 0.91
N PRO A 122 -11.50 -13.52 1.79
CA PRO A 122 -11.24 -13.06 3.17
C PRO A 122 -10.52 -11.70 3.25
N GLU A 123 -9.41 -11.53 2.53
CA GLU A 123 -8.64 -10.28 2.51
C GLU A 123 -9.40 -9.14 1.84
N LYS A 124 -10.16 -9.44 0.78
CA LYS A 124 -11.05 -8.48 0.13
C LYS A 124 -12.14 -8.01 1.09
N GLN A 125 -12.71 -8.90 1.91
CA GLN A 125 -13.69 -8.50 2.93
C GLN A 125 -13.05 -7.65 4.01
N ALA A 126 -11.88 -8.04 4.53
CA ALA A 126 -11.15 -7.26 5.52
C ALA A 126 -10.77 -5.85 5.01
N ALA A 127 -10.38 -5.72 3.73
CA ALA A 127 -10.09 -4.42 3.12
C ALA A 127 -11.35 -3.55 3.00
N LYS A 128 -12.52 -4.13 2.69
CA LYS A 128 -13.79 -3.41 2.70
C LYS A 128 -14.13 -2.93 4.11
N ASP A 129 -14.07 -3.83 5.09
CA ASP A 129 -14.37 -3.49 6.49
C ASP A 129 -13.45 -2.37 6.99
N PHE A 130 -12.18 -2.36 6.60
CA PHE A 130 -11.26 -1.25 6.88
C PHE A 130 -11.76 0.07 6.26
N ILE A 131 -12.10 0.07 4.97
CA ILE A 131 -12.60 1.27 4.28
C ILE A 131 -13.87 1.79 4.96
N GLU A 132 -14.84 0.93 5.25
CA GLU A 132 -16.12 1.32 5.86
C GLU A 132 -15.95 1.98 7.22
N ASN A 133 -15.05 1.45 8.05
CA ASN A 133 -14.92 1.85 9.44
C ASN A 133 -13.96 3.03 9.66
N ASN A 134 -13.09 3.32 8.69
CA ASN A 134 -11.99 4.27 8.89
C ASN A 134 -11.98 5.43 7.91
N LEU A 135 -12.76 5.38 6.83
CA LEU A 135 -12.63 6.32 5.72
C LEU A 135 -13.92 7.01 5.33
N GLU A 136 -13.81 8.30 5.06
CA GLU A 136 -14.87 9.15 4.51
C GLU A 136 -14.59 9.47 3.04
N VAL A 137 -15.64 9.56 2.23
CA VAL A 137 -15.53 9.90 0.82
C VAL A 137 -16.35 11.14 0.53
N SER A 138 -15.72 12.09 -0.15
CA SER A 138 -16.39 13.28 -0.67
C SER A 138 -16.25 13.33 -2.18
N TYR A 139 -17.27 13.81 -2.89
CA TYR A 139 -17.21 13.90 -4.34
C TYR A 139 -17.91 15.13 -4.90
N GLU A 140 -17.52 15.50 -6.11
CA GLU A 140 -18.14 16.59 -6.85
C GLU A 140 -18.22 16.27 -8.35
N CYS A 141 -19.35 16.62 -8.94
CA CYS A 141 -19.60 16.42 -10.36
C CYS A 141 -19.02 17.56 -11.21
N LYS A 142 -18.63 17.24 -12.44
CA LYS A 142 -18.01 18.17 -13.39
C LYS A 142 -18.88 19.41 -13.65
N HIS A 143 -20.20 19.25 -13.71
CA HIS A 143 -21.11 20.38 -13.97
C HIS A 143 -21.00 21.43 -12.85
N THR A 144 -21.04 21.00 -11.59
CA THR A 144 -20.80 21.87 -10.43
C THR A 144 -19.43 22.52 -10.48
N LEU A 145 -18.36 21.74 -10.75
CA LEU A 145 -17.00 22.29 -10.84
C LEU A 145 -16.86 23.34 -11.95
N TYR A 146 -17.60 23.15 -13.05
CA TYR A 146 -17.64 24.11 -14.14
C TYR A 146 -18.40 25.38 -13.76
N GLU A 147 -19.60 25.25 -13.18
CA GLU A 147 -20.45 26.39 -12.80
C GLU A 147 -19.77 27.32 -11.80
N PHE A 148 -19.07 26.77 -10.80
CA PHE A 148 -18.46 27.57 -9.74
C PHE A 148 -17.04 28.04 -10.06
N PHE A 149 -16.28 27.29 -10.87
CA PHE A 149 -14.85 27.55 -11.06
C PHE A 149 -14.40 27.67 -12.52
N ASN A 150 -15.32 27.53 -13.48
CA ASN A 150 -15.04 27.56 -14.92
C ASN A 150 -14.00 26.51 -15.36
N ILE A 151 -14.00 25.32 -14.73
CA ILE A 151 -13.01 24.26 -15.01
C ILE A 151 -13.61 23.13 -15.84
N TYR A 152 -13.14 22.98 -17.07
CA TYR A 152 -13.62 21.94 -17.99
C TYR A 152 -12.86 20.61 -17.90
N ASN A 153 -11.62 20.63 -17.39
CA ASN A 153 -10.71 19.48 -17.47
C ASN A 153 -10.47 18.85 -16.09
N ILE A 154 -11.24 17.81 -15.77
CA ILE A 154 -11.12 17.04 -14.52
C ILE A 154 -9.70 16.49 -14.29
N ASN A 155 -8.94 16.19 -15.35
CA ASN A 155 -7.57 15.70 -15.20
C ASN A 155 -6.64 16.77 -14.63
N ILE A 156 -6.86 18.04 -14.96
CA ILE A 156 -6.08 19.16 -14.42
C ILE A 156 -6.41 19.36 -12.94
N ILE A 157 -7.70 19.27 -12.58
CA ILE A 157 -8.15 19.38 -11.19
C ILE A 157 -7.52 18.27 -10.35
N GLU A 158 -7.65 17.00 -10.77
CA GLU A 158 -7.09 15.85 -10.04
C GLU A 158 -5.58 16.02 -9.81
N LYS A 159 -4.82 16.33 -10.87
CA LYS A 159 -3.37 16.55 -10.75
C LYS A 159 -3.02 17.69 -9.79
N SER A 160 -3.78 18.78 -9.86
CA SER A 160 -3.55 19.94 -8.98
C SER A 160 -3.85 19.60 -7.53
N MET A 161 -4.97 18.93 -7.26
CA MET A 161 -5.32 18.50 -5.91
C MET A 161 -4.32 17.49 -5.35
N ILE A 162 -3.83 16.54 -6.15
CA ILE A 162 -2.78 15.60 -5.73
C ILE A 162 -1.48 16.35 -5.42
N LYS A 163 -1.07 17.32 -6.25
CA LYS A 163 0.15 18.09 -6.03
C LYS A 163 0.08 18.93 -4.74
N LEU A 164 -1.09 19.50 -4.45
CA LEU A 164 -1.33 20.34 -3.28
C LEU A 164 -1.42 19.53 -1.98
N ASN A 165 -2.13 18.39 -1.99
CA ASN A 165 -2.37 17.59 -0.79
C ASN A 165 -1.31 16.52 -0.54
N GLN A 166 -0.58 16.13 -1.59
CA GLN A 166 0.35 15.00 -1.57
C GLN A 166 -0.20 13.74 -0.87
N PRO A 167 -1.41 13.25 -1.24
CA PRO A 167 -2.06 12.18 -0.50
C PRO A 167 -1.22 10.90 -0.52
N ILE A 168 -1.06 10.29 0.65
CA ILE A 168 -0.12 9.19 0.87
C ILE A 168 -0.36 7.96 -0.01
N PHE A 169 -1.62 7.71 -0.43
CA PHE A 169 -1.97 6.58 -1.31
C PHE A 169 -1.97 6.93 -2.81
N ASN A 170 -1.82 8.19 -3.19
CA ASN A 170 -1.58 8.56 -4.58
C ASN A 170 -0.09 8.33 -4.90
N ILE A 171 0.24 7.25 -5.61
CA ILE A 171 1.57 7.04 -6.17
C ILE A 171 1.74 7.84 -7.47
N GLN A 172 0.74 7.77 -8.35
CA GLN A 172 0.79 8.47 -9.63
C GLN A 172 0.46 9.95 -9.46
N ASN A 173 1.22 10.83 -10.13
CA ASN A 173 1.10 12.29 -10.11
C ASN A 173 1.40 12.95 -8.75
N ASN A 174 1.76 12.20 -7.72
CA ASN A 174 2.24 12.75 -6.45
C ASN A 174 3.77 12.91 -6.53
N SER A 175 4.25 14.16 -6.47
CA SER A 175 5.68 14.46 -6.48
C SER A 175 6.41 13.98 -5.22
N ASN A 176 5.67 13.73 -4.14
CA ASN A 176 6.18 13.24 -2.86
C ASN A 176 5.49 11.91 -2.51
N SER A 177 5.43 10.98 -3.48
CA SER A 177 4.81 9.67 -3.26
C SER A 177 5.53 8.90 -2.15
N SER A 178 4.78 8.31 -1.21
CA SER A 178 5.37 7.54 -0.12
C SER A 178 6.21 6.37 -0.65
N PRO A 179 7.53 6.30 -0.30
CA PRO A 179 8.37 5.17 -0.65
C PRO A 179 7.86 3.86 -0.06
N LEU A 180 7.29 3.91 1.15
CA LEU A 180 6.71 2.73 1.80
C LEU A 180 5.50 2.20 1.03
N VAL A 181 4.52 3.06 0.71
CA VAL A 181 3.32 2.63 -0.04
C VAL A 181 3.71 2.08 -1.42
N THR A 182 4.68 2.72 -2.08
CA THR A 182 5.24 2.24 -3.36
C THR A 182 5.86 0.85 -3.21
N ARG A 183 6.64 0.63 -2.15
CA ARG A 183 7.26 -0.66 -1.84
C ARG A 183 6.21 -1.75 -1.59
N LEU A 184 5.18 -1.46 -0.78
CA LEU A 184 4.10 -2.40 -0.47
C LEU A 184 3.27 -2.74 -1.72
N ARG A 185 3.04 -1.77 -2.60
CA ARG A 185 2.38 -1.99 -3.89
C ARG A 185 3.21 -2.86 -4.83
N ASN A 186 4.52 -2.63 -4.88
CA ASN A 186 5.45 -3.44 -5.67
C ASN A 186 5.55 -4.87 -5.13
N ARG A 187 5.54 -5.06 -3.82
CA ARG A 187 5.45 -6.38 -3.18
C ARG A 187 4.22 -7.15 -3.68
N CYS A 188 3.02 -6.56 -3.59
CA CYS A 188 1.81 -7.21 -4.10
C CYS A 188 1.93 -7.53 -5.60
N LEU A 189 2.48 -6.61 -6.40
CA LEU A 189 2.71 -6.85 -7.83
C LEU A 189 3.65 -8.05 -8.07
N ASN A 190 4.73 -8.16 -7.29
CA ASN A 190 5.67 -9.28 -7.37
C ASN A 190 5.01 -10.59 -6.99
N ILE A 191 4.27 -10.64 -5.88
CA ILE A 191 3.50 -11.82 -5.47
C ILE A 191 2.51 -12.23 -6.56
N ALA A 192 1.79 -11.27 -7.15
CA ALA A 192 0.83 -11.54 -8.21
C ALA A 192 1.48 -12.04 -9.51
N ARG A 193 2.73 -11.63 -9.79
CA ARG A 193 3.54 -12.11 -10.92
C ARG A 193 4.11 -13.50 -10.68
N GLN A 194 4.37 -13.88 -9.43
CA GLN A 194 4.94 -15.17 -9.09
C GLN A 194 3.99 -16.27 -9.54
N ASN A 195 4.45 -17.11 -10.46
CA ASN A 195 3.90 -18.45 -10.65
C ASN A 195 4.25 -19.27 -9.38
N PRO A 196 3.39 -20.15 -8.84
CA PRO A 196 3.75 -21.05 -7.72
C PRO A 196 5.13 -21.71 -7.82
N ASP A 197 5.64 -21.97 -9.02
CA ASP A 197 6.99 -22.49 -9.27
C ASP A 197 8.15 -21.51 -8.91
N ILE A 198 7.87 -20.21 -8.81
CA ILE A 198 8.83 -19.11 -8.57
C ILE A 198 9.23 -18.97 -7.09
N ILE A 199 8.66 -19.75 -6.17
CA ILE A 199 9.19 -19.85 -4.78
C ILE A 199 10.71 -20.18 -4.81
N PHE A 200 11.19 -20.85 -5.85
CA PHE A 200 12.61 -21.10 -6.10
C PHE A 200 13.49 -19.85 -6.27
N GLU A 201 12.94 -18.71 -6.72
CA GLU A 201 13.70 -17.49 -7.00
C GLU A 201 13.72 -16.47 -5.84
N ASN A 202 12.90 -16.67 -4.80
CA ASN A 202 12.86 -15.78 -3.65
C ASN A 202 14.22 -15.79 -2.93
N LYS A 203 14.85 -14.61 -2.78
CA LYS A 203 16.20 -14.48 -2.21
C LYS A 203 16.30 -14.95 -0.76
N TYR A 204 15.24 -14.77 0.03
CA TYR A 204 15.22 -15.25 1.40
C TYR A 204 15.04 -16.77 1.47
N VAL A 205 14.21 -17.35 0.59
CA VAL A 205 14.12 -18.81 0.40
C VAL A 205 15.46 -19.40 -0.04
N GLN A 206 16.20 -18.74 -0.94
CA GLN A 206 17.53 -19.16 -1.34
C GLN A 206 18.50 -19.19 -0.16
N ILE A 207 18.43 -18.19 0.74
CA ILE A 207 19.23 -18.18 1.98
C ILE A 207 18.84 -19.35 2.89
N LEU A 208 17.55 -19.58 3.11
CA LEU A 208 17.05 -20.69 3.95
C LEU A 208 17.48 -22.06 3.40
N ARG A 209 17.44 -22.26 2.08
CA ARG A 209 17.90 -23.50 1.44
C ARG A 209 19.40 -23.66 1.50
N ALA A 210 20.15 -22.62 1.14
CA ALA A 210 21.60 -22.64 1.20
C ALA A 210 22.10 -22.90 2.63
N GLN A 211 21.40 -22.40 3.65
CA GLN A 211 21.69 -22.70 5.05
C GLN A 211 21.64 -24.22 5.31
N VAL A 212 20.58 -24.90 4.85
CA VAL A 212 20.40 -26.34 5.03
C VAL A 212 21.41 -27.14 4.19
N GLU A 213 21.54 -26.81 2.90
CA GLU A 213 22.40 -27.51 1.95
C GLU A 213 23.87 -27.46 2.33
N ASN A 214 24.34 -26.31 2.84
CA ASN A 214 25.72 -26.12 3.25
C ASN A 214 25.95 -26.33 4.75
N ASN A 215 24.91 -26.73 5.49
CA ASN A 215 24.92 -26.94 6.93
C ASN A 215 25.50 -25.74 7.71
N TRP A 216 25.13 -24.52 7.31
CA TRP A 216 25.60 -23.30 7.98
C TRP A 216 25.04 -23.20 9.39
N CYS A 217 25.89 -22.88 10.36
CA CYS A 217 25.46 -22.72 11.75
C CYS A 217 24.49 -21.54 11.90
N VAL A 218 23.36 -21.80 12.55
CA VAL A 218 22.30 -20.82 12.83
C VAL A 218 22.38 -20.26 14.25
N ASN A 219 23.42 -20.61 15.01
CA ASN A 219 23.62 -20.06 16.34
C ASN A 219 23.97 -18.57 16.23
N TYR A 220 23.10 -17.73 16.79
CA TYR A 220 23.17 -16.28 16.71
C TYR A 220 24.52 -15.70 17.19
N MET A 221 25.05 -16.25 18.29
CA MET A 221 26.31 -15.82 18.90
C MET A 221 27.55 -16.45 18.25
N CYS A 222 27.37 -17.36 17.30
CA CYS A 222 28.49 -17.98 16.62
C CYS A 222 29.16 -17.00 15.63
N THR A 223 30.47 -16.90 15.73
CA THR A 223 31.35 -16.13 14.84
C THR A 223 32.25 -17.04 14.00
N THR A 224 32.07 -18.36 14.09
CA THR A 224 32.87 -19.38 13.40
C THR A 224 31.96 -20.29 12.54
N CYS A 225 32.18 -21.62 12.56
CA CYS A 225 31.53 -22.70 11.81
C CYS A 225 30.33 -22.35 10.90
N GLY A 226 30.55 -21.80 9.70
CA GLY A 226 29.48 -21.53 8.71
C GLY A 226 28.47 -20.43 9.09
N ALA A 227 28.46 -19.94 10.33
CA ALA A 227 27.63 -18.80 10.74
C ALA A 227 28.06 -17.51 10.04
N VAL A 228 29.35 -17.37 9.76
CA VAL A 228 29.90 -16.27 8.96
C VAL A 228 29.33 -16.29 7.54
N ASP A 229 29.20 -17.47 6.93
CA ASP A 229 28.72 -17.60 5.56
C ASP A 229 27.22 -17.31 5.46
N LEU A 230 26.42 -17.77 6.44
CA LEU A 230 25.02 -17.35 6.57
C LEU A 230 24.88 -15.83 6.69
N LYS A 231 25.65 -15.21 7.61
CA LYS A 231 25.64 -13.75 7.80
C LYS A 231 26.07 -13.01 6.53
N LYS A 232 27.08 -13.51 5.80
CA LYS A 232 27.50 -12.96 4.50
C LYS A 232 26.39 -13.09 3.44
N ALA A 233 25.70 -14.22 3.37
CA ALA A 233 24.60 -14.44 2.43
C ALA A 233 23.42 -13.50 2.71
N ILE A 234 23.07 -13.30 3.98
CA ILE A 234 22.07 -12.32 4.42
C ILE A 234 22.52 -10.91 4.04
N LYS A 235 23.73 -10.51 4.43
CA LYS A 235 24.29 -9.18 4.15
C LYS A 235 24.35 -8.87 2.66
N LYS A 236 24.71 -9.85 1.82
CA LYS A 236 24.74 -9.70 0.35
C LYS A 236 23.35 -9.35 -0.23
N ASN A 237 22.28 -9.72 0.47
CA ASN A 237 20.90 -9.48 0.05
C ASN A 237 20.19 -8.42 0.91
N GLU A 238 20.90 -7.67 1.76
CA GLU A 238 20.33 -6.71 2.72
C GLU A 238 19.31 -5.76 2.07
N GLY A 239 19.65 -5.15 0.93
CA GLY A 239 18.75 -4.23 0.20
C GLY A 239 17.48 -4.88 -0.40
N HIS A 240 17.40 -6.20 -0.44
CA HIS A 240 16.22 -6.95 -0.91
C HIS A 240 15.61 -7.84 0.17
N LEU A 241 16.22 -7.92 1.35
CA LEU A 241 15.90 -8.89 2.39
C LEU A 241 14.47 -8.68 2.90
N PHE A 242 14.12 -7.44 3.23
CA PHE A 242 12.78 -7.09 3.68
C PHE A 242 11.70 -7.52 2.67
N SER A 243 11.86 -7.15 1.39
CA SER A 243 10.89 -7.53 0.34
C SER A 243 10.79 -9.05 0.18
N ALA A 244 11.93 -9.75 0.17
CA ALA A 244 11.96 -11.20 0.02
C ALA A 244 11.31 -11.92 1.20
N MET A 245 11.46 -11.39 2.42
CA MET A 245 10.76 -11.89 3.60
C MET A 245 9.26 -11.61 3.50
N MET A 246 8.86 -10.38 3.19
CA MET A 246 7.45 -9.97 3.07
C MET A 246 6.64 -10.74 2.01
N ASP A 247 7.32 -11.32 1.01
CA ASP A 247 6.70 -12.15 -0.03
C ASP A 247 6.28 -13.54 0.45
N LEU A 248 6.76 -13.98 1.63
CA LEU A 248 6.40 -15.28 2.20
C LEU A 248 5.25 -15.13 3.20
N SER A 249 4.35 -16.12 3.18
CA SER A 249 3.42 -16.35 4.26
C SER A 249 4.09 -17.10 5.42
N VAL A 250 3.50 -17.00 6.61
CA VAL A 250 3.92 -17.77 7.80
C VAL A 250 3.98 -19.28 7.51
N SER A 251 2.99 -19.80 6.77
CA SER A 251 2.94 -21.22 6.42
C SER A 251 4.01 -21.64 5.42
N GLU A 252 4.39 -20.77 4.47
CA GLU A 252 5.52 -21.01 3.55
C GLU A 252 6.86 -20.98 4.29
N LEU A 253 7.07 -19.99 5.17
CA LEU A 253 8.29 -19.87 5.96
C LEU A 253 8.52 -21.10 6.86
N ARG A 254 7.45 -21.60 7.49
CA ARG A 254 7.49 -22.77 8.39
C ARG A 254 7.86 -24.09 7.70
N ARG A 255 7.90 -24.16 6.36
CA ARG A 255 8.33 -25.35 5.63
C ARG A 255 9.84 -25.57 5.67
N PHE A 256 10.61 -24.54 6.04
CA PHE A 256 12.07 -24.61 6.03
C PHE A 256 12.60 -25.01 7.42
N PRO A 257 13.54 -25.97 7.50
CA PRO A 257 14.25 -26.26 8.74
C PRO A 257 14.95 -25.00 9.28
N ASN A 258 15.04 -24.87 10.60
CA ASN A 258 15.72 -23.75 11.29
C ASN A 258 15.25 -22.34 10.89
N TYR A 259 14.06 -22.19 10.29
CA TYR A 259 13.58 -20.90 9.83
C TYR A 259 13.56 -19.88 10.97
N ARG A 260 13.28 -20.30 12.21
CA ARG A 260 13.23 -19.39 13.38
C ARG A 260 14.58 -18.75 13.62
N GLU A 261 15.63 -19.55 13.69
CA GLU A 261 16.98 -19.11 13.99
C GLU A 261 17.56 -18.26 12.85
N VAL A 262 17.33 -18.68 11.60
CA VAL A 262 17.73 -17.90 10.42
C VAL A 262 16.97 -16.57 10.35
N THR A 263 15.66 -16.59 10.60
CA THR A 263 14.83 -15.37 10.64
C THR A 263 15.27 -14.43 11.74
N ARG A 264 15.59 -14.96 12.92
CA ARG A 264 16.13 -14.16 14.03
C ARG A 264 17.38 -13.40 13.62
N ILE A 265 18.32 -14.05 12.91
CA ILE A 265 19.54 -13.40 12.40
C ILE A 265 19.20 -12.40 11.29
N ALA A 266 18.34 -12.77 10.35
CA ALA A 266 17.99 -11.94 9.20
C ALA A 266 17.29 -10.63 9.61
N VAL A 267 16.39 -10.69 10.59
CA VAL A 267 15.70 -9.51 11.15
C VAL A 267 16.69 -8.47 11.69
N ASP A 268 17.89 -8.87 12.14
CA ASP A 268 18.91 -7.92 12.61
C ASP A 268 19.59 -7.10 11.52
N TYR A 269 19.42 -7.48 10.25
CA TYR A 269 19.89 -6.71 9.10
C TYR A 269 18.82 -5.76 8.55
N LEU A 270 17.62 -5.77 9.12
CA LEU A 270 16.56 -4.83 8.77
C LEU A 270 16.68 -3.57 9.63
N ASN A 271 16.30 -2.42 9.09
CA ASN A 271 16.13 -1.20 9.90
C ASN A 271 14.88 -1.31 10.80
N LEU A 272 14.72 -0.37 11.74
CA LEU A 272 13.63 -0.43 12.73
C LEU A 272 12.23 -0.45 12.07
N ASP A 273 12.01 0.34 11.04
CA ASP A 273 10.72 0.41 10.33
C ASP A 273 10.39 -0.89 9.63
N GLU A 274 11.37 -1.48 8.95
CA GLU A 274 11.23 -2.77 8.29
C GLU A 274 10.93 -3.89 9.29
N ARG A 275 11.55 -3.87 10.48
CA ARG A 275 11.23 -4.82 11.55
C ARG A 275 9.81 -4.63 12.07
N PHE A 276 9.39 -3.38 12.27
CA PHE A 276 8.03 -3.08 12.72
C PHE A 276 6.99 -3.58 11.72
N ILE A 277 7.16 -3.28 10.43
CA ILE A 277 6.25 -3.73 9.38
C ILE A 277 6.26 -5.26 9.28
N LEU A 278 7.44 -5.88 9.33
CA LEU A 278 7.54 -7.34 9.26
C LEU A 278 6.92 -8.02 10.48
N ASN A 279 6.95 -7.40 11.66
CA ASN A 279 6.24 -7.87 12.85
C ASN A 279 4.71 -7.81 12.67
N GLN A 280 4.19 -6.75 12.04
CA GLN A 280 2.76 -6.69 11.70
C GLN A 280 2.36 -7.77 10.68
N HIS A 281 3.26 -8.10 9.74
CA HIS A 281 3.05 -9.17 8.77
C HIS A 281 3.13 -10.57 9.40
N TRP A 282 4.09 -10.79 10.31
CA TRP A 282 4.38 -12.07 10.94
C TRP A 282 4.42 -12.01 12.48
N PRO A 283 3.32 -11.62 13.15
CA PRO A 283 3.33 -11.41 14.59
C PRO A 283 3.66 -12.71 15.35
N THR A 284 3.20 -13.85 14.85
CA THR A 284 3.50 -15.16 15.43
C THR A 284 4.97 -15.55 15.28
N ILE A 285 5.62 -15.19 14.17
CA ILE A 285 7.05 -15.48 13.98
C ILE A 285 7.90 -14.63 14.92
N PHE A 286 7.58 -13.34 15.08
CA PHE A 286 8.29 -12.45 16.00
C PHE A 286 8.22 -12.92 17.46
N ASN A 287 7.05 -13.43 17.87
CA ASN A 287 6.87 -14.09 19.17
C ASN A 287 7.76 -15.34 19.29
N GLU A 288 7.81 -16.18 18.26
CA GLU A 288 8.60 -17.42 18.27
C GLU A 288 10.11 -17.20 18.30
N ILE A 289 10.60 -16.16 17.62
CA ILE A 289 12.05 -15.84 17.59
C ILE A 289 12.51 -15.02 18.79
N GLY A 290 11.60 -14.67 19.71
CA GLY A 290 11.89 -13.92 20.92
C GLY A 290 12.33 -12.48 20.66
N ARG A 291 11.90 -11.88 19.53
CA ARG A 291 12.16 -10.48 19.20
C ARG A 291 10.84 -9.73 19.34
N ALA A 292 10.48 -9.32 20.56
CA ALA A 292 9.51 -8.25 20.68
C ALA A 292 10.13 -7.01 20.01
N VAL A 293 9.41 -6.36 19.10
CA VAL A 293 9.81 -5.03 18.63
C VAL A 293 9.67 -4.12 19.86
N ILE A 294 10.80 -3.85 20.53
CA ILE A 294 10.84 -2.89 21.63
C ILE A 294 10.65 -1.53 20.96
N LEU A 295 9.46 -0.95 21.16
CA LEU A 295 9.14 0.44 20.82
C LEU A 295 9.97 1.39 21.68
#